data_AF-A0A820KCS4-F1
#
_entry.id   AF-A0A820KCS4-F1
#
_cell.length_a   1.000
_cell.length_b   1.000
_cell.length_c   1.000
_cell.angle_alpha   90.00
_cell.angle_beta   90.00
_cell.angle_gamma   90.00
#
_symmetry.space_group_name_H-M   'P 1'
#
loop_
_entity.id
_entity.type
_entity.pdbx_description
1 polymer ?
#
loop_
_entity_poly.entity_id
_entity_poly.type
_entity_poly.pdbx_seq_one_letter_code
_entity_poly.pdbx_strand_id
1 'polypeptide(L)'
;WRSPLNDTELSDWLVGFVMRRYESDHPIPGSALYAWQLLGDSVYAKNPRGDGSIMLYRPRLNGGQDITFDLKSLFSAWELLIGASDEVHSDLFRYDLVDITKEVLQYKFYDIYTKLISAFNQSDLYGVSTQAAILVDILADTELVLASDRRFLLGNWINDALQFAQNEEDIHFYNFNAKLQVSIWGNN
;
A
#
# COMPACT_ATOMS: atom_id res chain seq x y z
N TRP A 1 9.13 2.64 -28.57
CA TRP A 1 8.31 2.03 -29.64
C TRP A 1 6.98 2.74 -29.90
N ARG A 2 6.57 3.77 -29.13
CA ARG A 2 5.42 4.64 -29.44
C ARG A 2 5.64 6.07 -28.90
N SER A 3 4.90 7.02 -29.46
CA SER A 3 4.74 8.39 -28.93
C SER A 3 3.93 8.39 -27.63
N PRO A 4 3.95 9.48 -26.83
CA PRO A 4 3.12 9.61 -25.63
C PRO A 4 1.62 9.43 -25.95
N LEU A 5 0.90 8.72 -25.08
CA LEU A 5 -0.55 8.52 -25.20
C LEU A 5 -1.30 9.78 -24.80
N ASN A 6 -2.42 10.07 -25.47
CA ASN A 6 -3.42 11.02 -24.96
C ASN A 6 -4.33 10.35 -23.91
N ASP A 7 -5.19 11.14 -23.25
CA ASP A 7 -6.04 10.65 -22.14
C ASP A 7 -6.98 9.51 -22.56
N THR A 8 -7.52 9.55 -23.78
CA THR A 8 -8.40 8.48 -24.29
C THR A 8 -7.61 7.21 -24.54
N GLU A 9 -6.44 7.33 -25.18
CA GLU A 9 -5.55 6.19 -25.43
C GLU A 9 -5.02 5.58 -24.13
N LEU A 10 -4.80 6.39 -23.09
CA LEU A 10 -4.41 5.92 -21.76
C LEU A 10 -5.54 5.13 -21.09
N SER A 11 -6.79 5.61 -21.18
CA SER A 11 -7.96 4.89 -20.67
C SER A 11 -8.17 3.55 -21.36
N ASP A 12 -8.08 3.52 -22.69
CA ASP A 12 -8.18 2.28 -23.47
C ASP A 12 -7.04 1.31 -23.14
N TRP A 13 -5.83 1.85 -22.94
CA TRP A 13 -4.69 1.05 -22.53
C TRP A 13 -4.89 0.45 -21.13
N LEU A 14 -5.42 1.21 -20.17
CA LEU A 14 -5.72 0.74 -18.82
C LEU A 14 -6.74 -0.40 -18.83
N VAL A 15 -7.84 -0.24 -19.58
CA VAL A 15 -8.84 -1.31 -19.75
C VAL A 15 -8.18 -2.58 -20.31
N GLY A 16 -7.39 -2.43 -21.38
CA GLY A 16 -6.66 -3.56 -21.95
C GLY A 16 -5.66 -4.19 -20.98
N PHE A 17 -4.99 -3.40 -20.14
CA PHE A 17 -4.07 -3.87 -19.11
C PHE A 17 -4.79 -4.72 -18.08
N VAL A 18 -5.91 -4.25 -17.53
CA VAL A 18 -6.68 -4.97 -16.51
C VAL A 18 -7.20 -6.29 -17.06
N MET A 19 -7.75 -6.29 -18.28
CA MET A 19 -8.21 -7.50 -18.98
C MET A 19 -7.13 -8.57 -19.11
N ARG A 20 -5.92 -8.18 -19.51
CA ARG A 20 -4.78 -9.09 -19.61
C ARG A 20 -4.15 -9.43 -18.27
N ARG A 21 -4.27 -8.58 -17.26
CA ARG A 21 -3.64 -8.82 -15.95
C ARG A 21 -4.43 -9.83 -15.14
N TYR A 22 -5.76 -9.77 -15.18
CA TYR A 22 -6.57 -10.66 -14.36
C TYR A 22 -6.81 -12.01 -15.00
N GLU A 23 -6.66 -12.14 -16.33
CA GLU A 23 -6.76 -13.42 -17.09
C GLU A 23 -7.88 -14.32 -16.53
N SER A 24 -9.03 -13.73 -16.28
CA SER A 24 -10.13 -14.38 -15.55
C SER A 24 -10.92 -15.26 -16.52
N ASP A 25 -11.29 -16.47 -16.07
CA ASP A 25 -12.21 -17.37 -16.76
C ASP A 25 -13.61 -16.75 -16.95
N HIS A 26 -13.89 -15.69 -16.17
CA HIS A 26 -15.11 -14.88 -16.23
C HIS A 26 -14.83 -13.46 -16.69
N PRO A 27 -15.80 -12.80 -17.37
CA PRO A 27 -15.67 -11.39 -17.73
C PRO A 27 -15.33 -10.53 -16.51
N ILE A 28 -14.39 -9.61 -16.67
CA ILE A 28 -14.06 -8.66 -15.61
C ILE A 28 -15.25 -7.72 -15.40
N PRO A 29 -15.77 -7.56 -14.17
CA PRO A 29 -16.85 -6.64 -13.88
C PRO A 29 -16.50 -5.20 -14.28
N GLY A 30 -17.48 -4.46 -14.79
CA GLY A 30 -17.30 -3.05 -15.15
C GLY A 30 -16.85 -2.19 -13.95
N SER A 31 -17.19 -2.59 -12.72
CA SER A 31 -16.73 -1.97 -11.48
C SER A 31 -15.21 -2.04 -11.30
N ALA A 32 -14.59 -3.19 -11.57
CA ALA A 32 -13.14 -3.35 -11.49
C ALA A 32 -12.43 -2.52 -12.57
N LEU A 33 -12.96 -2.48 -13.80
CA LEU A 33 -12.42 -1.62 -14.86
C LEU A 33 -12.51 -0.13 -14.49
N TYR A 34 -13.65 0.30 -13.95
CA TYR A 34 -13.85 1.68 -13.52
C TYR A 34 -12.97 2.06 -12.33
N ALA A 35 -12.74 1.14 -11.39
CA ALA A 35 -11.80 1.34 -10.28
C ALA A 35 -10.39 1.68 -10.79
N TRP A 36 -9.90 0.98 -11.82
CA TRP A 36 -8.60 1.26 -12.42
C TRP A 36 -8.52 2.61 -13.13
N GLN A 37 -9.63 3.08 -13.71
CA GLN A 37 -9.70 4.44 -14.25
C GLN A 37 -9.56 5.47 -13.12
N LEU A 38 -10.29 5.29 -12.01
CA LEU A 38 -10.18 6.16 -10.83
C LEU A 38 -8.76 6.18 -10.24
N LEU A 39 -8.06 5.05 -10.20
CA LEU A 39 -6.65 4.99 -9.78
C LEU A 39 -5.73 5.72 -10.76
N GLY A 40 -5.97 5.54 -12.06
CA GLY A 40 -5.30 6.24 -13.16
C GLY A 40 -5.39 7.76 -13.01
N ASP A 41 -6.59 8.27 -12.70
CA ASP A 41 -6.87 9.69 -12.53
C ASP A 41 -6.43 10.26 -11.17
N SER A 42 -6.02 9.41 -10.23
CA SER A 42 -5.63 9.80 -8.86
C SER A 42 -4.18 9.47 -8.54
N VAL A 43 -3.93 8.35 -7.85
CA VAL A 43 -2.62 7.95 -7.33
C VAL A 43 -1.58 7.75 -8.43
N TYR A 44 -2.02 7.41 -9.65
CA TYR A 44 -1.15 7.24 -10.82
C TYR A 44 -1.07 8.48 -11.74
N ALA A 45 -1.84 9.54 -11.49
CA ALA A 45 -1.92 10.70 -12.39
C ALA A 45 -0.75 11.69 -12.26
N LYS A 46 -0.02 11.68 -11.14
CA LYS A 46 1.03 12.68 -10.86
C LYS A 46 2.37 12.07 -10.51
N ASN A 47 3.40 12.89 -10.69
CA ASN A 47 4.82 12.55 -10.50
C ASN A 47 5.03 11.87 -9.12
N PRO A 48 5.62 10.66 -9.04
CA PRO A 48 5.68 9.82 -7.85
C PRO A 48 6.62 10.32 -6.74
N ARG A 49 6.91 11.62 -6.68
CA ARG A 49 7.63 12.23 -5.55
C ARG A 49 6.68 12.40 -4.34
N GLY A 50 5.97 11.34 -4.00
CA GLY A 50 5.28 11.25 -2.72
C GLY A 50 6.33 11.03 -1.65
N ASP A 51 6.33 11.87 -0.63
CA ASP A 51 6.94 11.52 0.64
C ASP A 51 6.24 10.22 1.11
N GLY A 52 7.04 9.19 1.42
CA GLY A 52 6.52 7.89 1.86
C GLY A 52 5.54 8.02 3.03
N SER A 53 4.71 6.99 3.24
CA SER A 53 3.70 7.03 4.29
C SER A 53 4.31 7.32 5.66
N ILE A 54 3.69 8.23 6.43
CA ILE A 54 4.11 8.53 7.81
C ILE A 54 4.11 7.28 8.70
N MET A 55 3.31 6.27 8.34
CA MET A 55 3.26 4.97 9.00
C MET A 55 4.62 4.24 8.99
N LEU A 56 5.47 4.52 8.00
CA LEU A 56 6.80 3.92 7.84
C LEU A 56 7.92 4.76 8.47
N TYR A 57 7.60 5.95 8.96
CA TYR A 57 8.58 6.86 9.54
C TYR A 57 8.67 6.71 11.06
N ARG A 58 9.81 7.11 11.61
CA ARG A 58 9.98 7.20 13.07
C ARG A 58 8.93 8.16 13.63
N PRO A 59 8.13 7.75 14.65
CA PRO A 59 7.12 8.61 15.23
C PRO A 59 7.69 9.94 15.72
N ARG A 60 7.00 11.02 15.39
CA ARG A 60 7.34 12.41 15.72
C ARG A 60 6.07 13.24 15.87
N LEU A 61 6.13 14.38 16.54
CA LEU A 61 4.97 15.25 16.76
C LEU A 61 4.71 16.24 15.61
N ASN A 62 5.68 16.40 14.71
CA ASN A 62 5.68 17.34 13.59
C ASN A 62 5.80 16.61 12.24
N GLY A 63 5.22 15.42 12.13
CA GLY A 63 5.16 14.67 10.89
C GLY A 63 4.09 15.23 9.95
N GLY A 64 4.33 15.09 8.65
CA GLY A 64 3.40 15.41 7.60
C GLY A 64 3.54 14.40 6.46
N GLN A 65 2.51 14.34 5.62
CA GLN A 65 2.49 13.55 4.39
C GLN A 65 1.81 14.39 3.31
N ASP A 66 2.48 14.54 2.17
CA ASP A 66 1.95 15.29 1.03
C ASP A 66 0.96 14.42 0.26
N ILE A 67 -0.30 14.88 0.21
CA ILE A 67 -1.37 14.26 -0.57
C ILE A 67 -1.62 15.12 -1.80
N THR A 68 -1.27 14.63 -2.98
CA THR A 68 -1.27 15.40 -4.23
C THR A 68 -2.44 15.07 -5.18
N PHE A 69 -3.30 14.13 -4.77
CA PHE A 69 -4.44 13.60 -5.51
C PHE A 69 -5.69 13.50 -4.62
N ASP A 70 -6.85 13.24 -5.23
CA ASP A 70 -8.11 13.10 -4.49
C ASP A 70 -8.22 11.73 -3.81
N LEU A 71 -8.22 11.72 -2.47
CA LEU A 71 -8.41 10.50 -1.69
C LEU A 71 -9.78 9.86 -1.91
N LYS A 72 -10.81 10.62 -2.31
CA LYS A 72 -12.13 10.05 -2.59
C LYS A 72 -12.10 9.12 -3.80
N SER A 73 -11.31 9.44 -4.83
CA SER A 73 -11.12 8.56 -5.98
C SER A 73 -10.45 7.25 -5.57
N LEU A 74 -9.41 7.31 -4.72
CA LEU A 74 -8.76 6.12 -4.17
C LEU A 74 -9.72 5.26 -3.35
N PHE A 75 -10.48 5.86 -2.43
CA PHE A 75 -11.44 5.12 -1.59
C PHE A 75 -12.58 4.52 -2.42
N SER A 76 -13.10 5.25 -3.42
CA SER A 76 -14.11 4.74 -4.35
C SER A 76 -13.57 3.57 -5.17
N ALA A 77 -12.34 3.67 -5.67
CA ALA A 77 -11.69 2.59 -6.40
C ALA A 77 -11.53 1.34 -5.54
N TRP A 78 -11.10 1.51 -4.28
CA TRP A 78 -10.96 0.42 -3.32
C TRP A 78 -12.30 -0.28 -3.04
N GLU A 79 -13.37 0.47 -2.78
CA GLU A 79 -14.72 -0.09 -2.56
C GLU A 79 -15.21 -0.89 -3.79
N LEU A 80 -14.99 -0.38 -5.00
CA LEU A 80 -15.34 -1.06 -6.24
C LEU A 80 -14.56 -2.37 -6.43
N LEU A 81 -13.28 -2.40 -6.07
CA LEU A 81 -12.46 -3.61 -6.13
C LEU A 81 -12.88 -4.63 -5.07
N ILE A 82 -13.18 -4.21 -3.84
CA ILE A 82 -13.76 -5.11 -2.83
C ILE A 82 -15.07 -5.71 -3.36
N GLY A 83 -15.96 -4.89 -3.93
CA GLY A 83 -17.23 -5.37 -4.49
C GLY A 83 -17.07 -6.36 -5.64
N ALA A 84 -15.98 -6.26 -6.42
CA ALA A 84 -15.68 -7.18 -7.51
C ALA A 84 -14.96 -8.47 -7.04
N SER A 85 -14.59 -8.57 -5.76
CA SER A 85 -13.70 -9.64 -5.27
C SER A 85 -14.32 -11.05 -5.31
N ASP A 86 -15.64 -11.15 -5.24
CA ASP A 86 -16.36 -12.41 -5.38
C ASP A 86 -16.43 -12.90 -6.83
N GLU A 87 -16.24 -12.02 -7.81
CA GLU A 87 -16.39 -12.32 -9.24
C GLU A 87 -15.03 -12.48 -9.95
N VAL A 88 -13.98 -11.83 -9.47
CA VAL A 88 -12.65 -11.84 -10.10
C VAL A 88 -11.71 -12.80 -9.37
N HIS A 89 -11.70 -14.06 -9.82
CA HIS A 89 -10.81 -15.09 -9.29
C HIS A 89 -9.45 -15.07 -9.98
N SER A 90 -8.58 -14.15 -9.55
CA SER A 90 -7.22 -14.03 -10.08
C SER A 90 -6.19 -13.76 -8.99
N ASP A 91 -5.07 -14.48 -9.02
CA ASP A 91 -3.94 -14.23 -8.10
C ASP A 91 -3.37 -12.81 -8.26
N LEU A 92 -3.44 -12.23 -9.46
CA LEU A 92 -3.01 -10.86 -9.72
C LEU A 92 -4.05 -9.84 -9.27
N PHE A 93 -5.33 -10.18 -9.32
CA PHE A 93 -6.39 -9.36 -8.70
C PHE A 93 -6.22 -9.31 -7.17
N ARG A 94 -6.01 -10.46 -6.52
CA ARG A 94 -5.75 -10.50 -5.06
C ARG A 94 -4.55 -9.63 -4.68
N TYR A 95 -3.49 -9.67 -5.49
CA TYR A 95 -2.31 -8.81 -5.26
C TYR A 95 -2.68 -7.33 -5.26
N ASP A 96 -3.39 -6.88 -6.30
CA ASP A 96 -3.74 -5.47 -6.45
C ASP A 96 -4.70 -5.05 -5.34
N LEU A 97 -5.65 -5.91 -4.95
CA LEU A 97 -6.55 -5.65 -3.85
C LEU A 97 -5.79 -5.48 -2.53
N VAL A 98 -4.78 -6.31 -2.25
CA VAL A 98 -3.91 -6.16 -1.06
C VAL A 98 -3.12 -4.85 -1.13
N ASP A 99 -2.52 -4.54 -2.28
CA ASP A 99 -1.68 -3.34 -2.46
C ASP A 99 -2.49 -2.05 -2.28
N ILE A 100 -3.68 -2.00 -2.89
CA ILE A 100 -4.59 -0.86 -2.82
C ILE A 100 -5.20 -0.73 -1.41
N THR A 101 -5.55 -1.84 -0.77
CA THR A 101 -6.04 -1.80 0.62
C THR A 101 -4.97 -1.26 1.57
N LYS A 102 -3.72 -1.69 1.41
CA LYS A 102 -2.57 -1.15 2.15
C LYS A 102 -2.41 0.35 1.93
N GLU A 103 -2.51 0.82 0.68
CA GLU A 103 -2.46 2.25 0.35
C GLU A 103 -3.59 3.05 1.03
N VAL A 104 -4.81 2.52 1.04
CA VAL A 104 -5.96 3.12 1.76
C VAL A 104 -5.68 3.22 3.26
N LEU A 105 -5.20 2.14 3.89
CA LEU A 105 -4.87 2.11 5.31
C LEU A 105 -3.77 3.13 5.66
N GLN A 106 -2.78 3.34 4.79
CA GLN A 106 -1.74 4.35 4.98
C GLN A 106 -2.30 5.78 5.02
N TYR A 107 -3.24 6.14 4.13
CA TYR A 107 -3.87 7.47 4.19
C TYR A 107 -4.85 7.60 5.37
N LYS A 108 -5.53 6.52 5.75
CA LYS A 108 -6.35 6.51 6.98
C LYS A 108 -5.49 6.70 8.22
N PHE A 109 -4.33 6.05 8.28
CA PHE A 109 -3.36 6.24 9.36
C PHE A 109 -2.96 7.72 9.48
N TYR A 110 -2.66 8.37 8.35
CA TYR A 110 -2.31 9.80 8.36
C TYR A 110 -3.46 10.69 8.88
N ASP A 111 -4.70 10.47 8.44
CA ASP A 111 -5.87 11.20 8.94
C ASP A 111 -6.00 11.08 10.48
N ILE A 112 -5.93 9.86 11.02
CA ILE A 112 -6.00 9.62 12.46
C ILE A 112 -4.79 10.20 13.20
N TYR A 113 -3.60 10.14 12.60
CA TYR A 113 -2.39 10.75 13.16
C TYR A 113 -2.55 12.26 13.33
N THR A 114 -3.10 12.97 12.34
CA THR A 114 -3.33 14.42 12.47
C THR A 114 -4.31 14.76 13.60
N LYS A 115 -5.33 13.91 13.82
CA LYS A 115 -6.27 14.05 14.95
C LYS A 115 -5.59 13.80 16.29
N LEU A 116 -4.70 12.81 16.37
CA LEU A 116 -3.88 12.56 17.57
C LEU A 116 -3.02 13.78 17.90
N ILE A 117 -2.31 14.34 16.91
CA ILE A 117 -1.47 15.53 17.11
C ILE A 117 -2.31 16.74 17.55
N SER A 118 -3.50 16.91 16.97
CA SER A 118 -4.43 17.98 17.38
C SER A 118 -4.87 17.82 18.84
N ALA A 119 -5.26 16.62 19.26
CA ALA A 119 -5.62 16.33 20.65
C ALA A 119 -4.44 16.56 21.61
N PHE A 120 -3.23 16.13 21.22
CA PHE A 120 -2.01 16.38 21.98
C PHE A 120 -1.76 17.88 22.19
N ASN A 121 -1.86 18.68 21.13
CA ASN A 121 -1.67 20.14 21.19
C ASN A 121 -2.72 20.84 22.06
N GLN A 122 -3.91 20.26 22.19
CA GLN A 122 -4.99 20.75 23.04
C GLN A 122 -4.91 20.23 24.49
N SER A 123 -3.89 19.43 24.83
CA SER A 123 -3.79 18.73 26.12
C SER A 123 -4.99 17.83 26.42
N ASP A 124 -5.66 17.31 25.40
CA ASP A 124 -6.79 16.38 25.51
C ASP A 124 -6.28 14.94 25.63
N LEU A 125 -6.09 14.49 26.87
CA LEU A 125 -5.63 13.12 27.17
C LEU A 125 -6.57 12.03 26.64
N TYR A 126 -7.89 12.28 26.67
CA TYR A 126 -8.87 11.31 26.18
C TYR A 126 -8.80 11.20 24.66
N GLY A 127 -8.73 12.34 23.97
CA GLY A 127 -8.52 12.40 22.52
C GLY A 127 -7.23 11.69 22.10
N VAL A 128 -6.11 11.94 22.78
CA VAL A 128 -4.85 11.24 22.50
C VAL A 128 -4.99 9.73 22.65
N SER A 129 -5.54 9.26 23.78
CA SER A 129 -5.73 7.81 24.02
C SER A 129 -6.63 7.17 22.98
N THR A 130 -7.70 7.85 22.59
CA THR A 130 -8.68 7.35 21.60
C THR A 130 -8.05 7.23 20.22
N GLN A 131 -7.40 8.28 19.73
CA GLN A 131 -6.78 8.25 18.40
C GLN A 131 -5.58 7.29 18.36
N ALA A 132 -4.83 7.16 19.46
CA ALA A 132 -3.72 6.20 19.55
C ALA A 132 -4.20 4.75 19.41
N ALA A 133 -5.32 4.39 20.06
CA ALA A 133 -5.91 3.07 19.91
C ALA A 133 -6.27 2.77 18.44
N ILE A 134 -6.92 3.72 17.76
CA ILE A 134 -7.28 3.59 16.34
C ILE A 134 -6.04 3.42 15.44
N LEU A 135 -4.94 4.14 15.71
CA LEU A 135 -3.69 3.95 14.96
C LEU A 135 -3.12 2.56 15.12
N VAL A 136 -3.16 2.00 16.34
CA VAL A 136 -2.71 0.64 16.61
C VAL A 136 -3.59 -0.39 15.87
N ASP A 137 -4.91 -0.18 15.85
CA ASP A 137 -5.83 -1.02 15.10
C ASP A 137 -5.54 -0.98 13.59
N ILE A 138 -5.29 0.20 13.01
CA ILE A 138 -4.89 0.33 11.60
C ILE A 138 -3.58 -0.41 11.30
N LEU A 139 -2.61 -0.40 12.21
CA LEU A 139 -1.37 -1.16 12.05
C LEU A 139 -1.63 -2.67 12.08
N ALA A 140 -2.51 -3.14 12.97
CA ALA A 140 -2.90 -4.54 13.03
C ALA A 140 -3.66 -5.00 11.77
N ASP A 141 -4.59 -4.18 11.28
CA ASP A 141 -5.31 -4.43 10.02
C ASP A 141 -4.35 -4.45 8.83
N THR A 142 -3.37 -3.55 8.80
CA THR A 142 -2.34 -3.52 7.76
C THR A 142 -1.53 -4.82 7.77
N GLU A 143 -1.08 -5.28 8.94
CA GLU A 143 -0.38 -6.57 9.06
C GLU A 143 -1.23 -7.74 8.56
N LEU A 144 -2.52 -7.79 8.94
CA LEU A 144 -3.44 -8.84 8.50
C LEU A 144 -3.60 -8.87 6.97
N VAL A 145 -3.78 -7.69 6.36
CA VAL A 145 -3.93 -7.55 4.91
C VAL A 145 -2.65 -7.97 4.19
N LEU A 146 -1.48 -7.52 4.65
CA LEU A 146 -0.20 -7.90 4.04
C LEU A 146 0.09 -9.40 4.21
N ALA A 147 -0.26 -9.98 5.35
CA ALA A 147 -0.08 -11.40 5.61
C ALA A 147 -0.91 -12.32 4.71
N SER A 148 -1.98 -11.79 4.07
CA SER A 148 -2.87 -12.55 3.20
C SER A 148 -2.26 -12.93 1.84
N ASP A 149 -1.11 -12.35 1.47
CA ASP A 149 -0.45 -12.66 0.22
C ASP A 149 1.07 -12.78 0.37
N ARG A 150 1.61 -13.92 -0.08
CA ARG A 150 3.04 -14.26 0.07
C ARG A 150 3.99 -13.18 -0.46
N ARG A 151 3.57 -12.39 -1.44
CA ARG A 151 4.42 -11.36 -2.07
C ARG A 151 4.72 -10.18 -1.14
N PHE A 152 4.00 -10.04 -0.02
CA PHE A 152 4.21 -8.98 0.97
C PHE A 152 4.90 -9.47 2.25
N LEU A 153 5.28 -10.75 2.34
CA LEU A 153 5.89 -11.32 3.54
C LEU A 153 7.39 -11.05 3.60
N LEU A 154 7.83 -10.37 4.67
CA LEU A 154 9.25 -10.18 4.98
C LEU A 154 10.02 -11.50 5.08
N GLY A 155 9.34 -12.57 5.53
CA GLY A 155 9.94 -13.91 5.64
C GLY A 155 10.49 -14.43 4.30
N ASN A 156 9.85 -14.11 3.17
CA ASN A 156 10.35 -14.54 1.87
C ASN A 156 11.66 -13.84 1.50
N TRP A 157 11.73 -12.53 1.73
CA TRP A 157 12.98 -11.77 1.55
C TRP A 157 14.13 -12.32 2.41
N ILE A 158 13.86 -12.61 3.68
CA ILE A 158 14.87 -13.18 4.59
C ILE A 158 15.28 -14.58 4.11
N ASN A 159 14.31 -15.44 3.77
CA ASN A 159 14.58 -16.80 3.34
C ASN A 159 15.37 -16.86 2.02
N ASP A 160 15.10 -15.95 1.09
CA ASP A 160 15.86 -15.81 -0.16
C ASP A 160 17.31 -15.41 0.12
N ALA A 161 17.54 -14.46 1.04
CA ALA A 161 18.89 -14.08 1.46
C ALA A 161 19.64 -15.25 2.13
N LEU A 162 18.94 -16.07 2.91
CA LEU A 162 19.52 -17.24 3.56
C LEU A 162 19.91 -18.36 2.59
N GLN A 163 19.36 -18.41 1.36
CA GLN A 163 19.79 -19.39 0.35
C GLN A 163 21.26 -19.23 -0.07
N PHE A 164 21.87 -18.08 0.19
CA PHE A 164 23.28 -17.83 -0.10
C PHE A 164 24.24 -18.30 1.00
N ALA A 165 23.73 -18.73 2.17
CA ALA A 165 24.55 -19.13 3.30
C ALA A 165 25.14 -20.54 3.14
N GLN A 166 26.43 -20.72 3.49
CA GLN A 166 27.11 -22.01 3.45
C GLN A 166 27.43 -22.58 4.84
N ASN A 167 27.34 -21.76 5.89
CA ASN A 167 27.66 -22.11 7.27
C ASN A 167 26.88 -21.22 8.26
N GLU A 168 27.03 -21.47 9.56
CA GLU A 168 26.33 -20.69 10.61
C GLU A 168 26.68 -19.20 10.61
N GLU A 169 27.94 -18.85 10.33
CA GLU A 169 28.39 -17.45 10.26
C GLU A 169 27.68 -16.71 9.10
N ASP A 170 27.58 -17.34 7.94
CA ASP A 170 26.86 -16.79 6.79
C ASP A 170 25.36 -16.61 7.08
N ILE A 171 24.73 -17.55 7.79
CA ILE A 171 23.31 -17.43 8.20
C ILE A 171 23.12 -16.16 9.03
N HIS A 172 23.99 -15.93 10.01
CA HIS A 172 23.93 -14.71 10.82
C HIS A 172 24.17 -13.46 9.98
N PHE A 173 25.17 -13.47 9.09
CA PHE A 173 25.50 -12.37 8.20
C PHE A 173 24.34 -12.00 7.26
N TYR A 174 23.78 -12.95 6.52
CA TYR A 174 22.71 -12.68 5.56
C TYR A 174 21.41 -12.28 6.24
N ASN A 175 21.04 -12.91 7.37
CA ASN A 175 19.86 -12.53 8.15
C ASN A 175 19.98 -11.09 8.67
N PHE A 176 21.14 -10.73 9.23
CA PHE A 176 21.42 -9.39 9.71
C PHE A 176 21.31 -8.36 8.57
N ASN A 177 22.00 -8.59 7.45
CA ASN A 177 21.99 -7.66 6.31
C ASN A 177 20.59 -7.51 5.68
N ALA A 178 19.85 -8.60 5.52
CA ALA A 178 18.49 -8.57 4.97
C ALA A 178 17.55 -7.69 5.80
N LYS A 179 17.66 -7.74 7.13
CA LYS A 179 16.89 -6.89 8.07
C LYS A 179 17.42 -5.47 8.13
N LEU A 180 18.74 -5.30 8.07
CA LEU A 180 19.39 -3.99 8.11
C LEU A 180 18.93 -3.11 6.95
N GLN A 181 18.95 -3.66 5.73
CA GLN A 181 18.61 -2.93 4.50
C GLN A 181 17.18 -2.37 4.49
N VAL A 182 16.22 -3.08 5.09
CA VAL A 182 14.80 -2.68 5.12
C VAL A 182 14.41 -1.90 6.38
N SER A 183 15.37 -1.59 7.26
CA SER A 183 15.13 -0.85 8.50
C SER A 183 16.05 0.37 8.63
N ILE A 184 17.20 0.20 9.27
CA ILE A 184 18.13 1.30 9.59
C ILE A 184 19.17 1.54 8.49
N TRP A 185 19.17 0.74 7.42
CA TRP A 185 20.12 0.73 6.29
C TRP A 185 21.58 0.41 6.67
N GLY A 186 22.11 1.05 7.70
CA GLY A 186 23.47 0.89 8.19
C GLY A 186 23.63 1.46 9.60
N ASN A 187 24.86 1.48 10.12
CA ASN A 187 25.13 2.14 11.39
C ASN A 187 25.14 3.67 11.21
N ASN A 188 24.52 4.38 12.15
CA ASN A 188 24.80 5.79 12.42
C ASN A 188 25.96 5.91 13.41
#